data_AF-A0A940I1W7-F1
#
_entry.id   AF-A0A940I1W7-F1
#
_cell.length_a   1.000
_cell.length_b   1.000
_cell.length_c   1.000
_cell.angle_alpha   90.00
_cell.angle_beta   90.00
_cell.angle_gamma   90.00
#
_symmetry.space_group_name_H-M   'P 1'
#
loop_
_entity.id
_entity.type
_entity.pdbx_description
1 polymer ?
#
loop_
_entity_poly.entity_id
_entity_poly.type
_entity_poly.pdbx_seq_one_letter_code
_entity_poly.pdbx_strand_id
1 'polypeptide(L)'
;MKKILIVLLLVFSILAFSVEVVITDVSPYSADYELIKYLVENRIMELDENGKFKPNLLMTRIDVARIIYNAIQLFNLESINDLLKQISEINNTTKLTKSLISGIDERINIVDEEQKNLSKTITKLSNDFENYKSTLSKIPILETGILTLNASISSLEEQLKNENLLNLEKRVSNLEKNFVSKEDFEDIKNKVSLMENSLFNINKDLTQKIDSINEEIDNVKKDAKIKNDQVNVQLENLKNTVQNLSLSFSSFNDKLNYLDEIYLNLKDFDFAKLKNLDDFQEMKLKVENFENSLTSINERLKNFEKLENKINSFDSDINLLNMKLNTLSESFNELETKLSELNNKVIKLDPAIERISELETKVEKLEKLEIDGSKLSEISRNIENFSSFIDETSSNIDNLNKNIKKLDSKIYILTILAGSSILLAFISFMTALLF
;
A
#
# COMPACT_ATOMS: atom_id res chain seq x y z
N MET A 1 -12.31 -20.07 -115.78
CA MET A 1 -10.86 -19.91 -116.08
C MET A 1 -10.21 -18.71 -115.37
N LYS A 2 -10.83 -17.52 -115.30
CA LYS A 2 -10.23 -16.33 -114.63
C LYS A 2 -9.85 -16.52 -113.15
N LYS A 3 -10.61 -17.32 -112.38
CA LYS A 3 -10.32 -17.58 -110.96
C LYS A 3 -9.11 -18.51 -110.72
N ILE A 4 -8.85 -19.44 -111.64
CA ILE A 4 -7.67 -20.33 -111.58
C ILE A 4 -6.40 -19.56 -111.98
N LEU A 5 -6.50 -18.64 -112.93
CA LEU A 5 -5.38 -17.79 -113.33
C LEU A 5 -4.91 -16.87 -112.18
N ILE A 6 -5.85 -16.35 -111.37
CA ILE A 6 -5.54 -15.48 -110.21
C ILE A 6 -4.87 -16.29 -109.09
N VAL A 7 -5.32 -17.52 -108.84
CA VAL A 7 -4.68 -18.40 -107.85
C VAL A 7 -3.30 -18.84 -108.34
N LEU A 8 -3.13 -19.15 -109.63
CA LEU A 8 -1.83 -19.50 -110.19
C LEU A 8 -0.85 -18.31 -110.14
N LEU A 9 -1.34 -17.08 -110.34
CA LEU A 9 -0.52 -15.85 -110.28
C LEU A 9 -0.17 -15.45 -108.84
N LEU A 10 -1.03 -15.74 -107.87
CA LEU A 10 -0.73 -15.62 -106.43
C LEU A 10 0.27 -16.69 -105.97
N VAL A 11 0.14 -17.93 -106.44
CA VAL A 11 1.09 -19.01 -106.16
C VAL A 11 2.44 -18.76 -106.85
N PHE A 12 2.46 -18.19 -108.05
CA PHE A 12 3.70 -17.74 -108.71
C PHE A 12 4.32 -16.53 -108.00
N SER A 13 3.52 -15.62 -107.44
CA SER A 13 4.01 -14.50 -106.63
C SER A 13 4.62 -14.95 -105.30
N ILE A 14 4.16 -16.08 -104.74
CA ILE A 14 4.69 -16.65 -103.49
C ILE A 14 5.92 -17.54 -103.77
N LEU A 15 5.99 -18.22 -104.92
CA LEU A 15 7.16 -19.02 -105.34
C LEU A 15 8.30 -18.17 -105.97
N ALA A 16 8.05 -16.93 -106.38
CA ALA A 16 9.06 -16.06 -106.99
C ALA A 16 9.95 -15.27 -105.99
N PHE A 17 9.77 -15.44 -104.68
CA PHE A 17 10.49 -14.67 -103.66
C PHE A 17 11.09 -15.54 -102.54
N SER A 18 11.73 -16.65 -102.90
CA SER A 18 12.78 -17.25 -102.08
C SER A 18 14.07 -17.29 -102.88
N VAL A 19 14.62 -16.10 -103.18
CA VAL A 19 16.01 -16.01 -103.61
C VAL A 19 16.82 -16.31 -102.36
N GLU A 20 17.31 -17.54 -102.24
CA GLU A 20 18.29 -17.91 -101.22
C GLU A 20 19.49 -16.97 -101.39
N VAL A 21 19.83 -16.23 -100.33
CA VAL A 21 20.95 -15.29 -100.35
C VAL A 21 22.23 -16.11 -100.35
N VAL A 22 22.77 -16.38 -101.55
CA VAL A 22 24.01 -17.13 -101.71
C VAL A 22 25.19 -16.16 -101.57
N ILE A 23 25.87 -16.23 -100.43
CA ILE A 23 27.12 -15.50 -100.17
C ILE A 23 28.28 -16.32 -100.74
N THR A 24 28.94 -15.81 -101.77
CA THR A 24 29.87 -16.60 -102.60
C THR A 24 31.31 -16.68 -102.08
N ASP A 25 31.70 -15.79 -101.16
CA ASP A 25 33.07 -15.65 -100.63
C ASP A 25 33.20 -15.95 -99.13
N VAL A 26 32.13 -16.45 -98.50
CA VAL A 26 32.12 -16.93 -97.12
C VAL A 26 31.64 -18.38 -97.12
N SER A 27 32.45 -19.28 -96.55
CA SER A 27 32.08 -20.70 -96.47
C SER A 27 30.82 -20.89 -95.62
N PRO A 28 29.81 -21.66 -96.08
CA PRO A 28 28.64 -22.00 -95.27
C PRO A 28 28.95 -22.74 -93.96
N TYR A 29 30.16 -23.31 -93.85
CA TYR A 29 30.63 -24.01 -92.65
C TYR A 29 31.47 -23.13 -91.71
N SER A 30 31.66 -21.84 -92.02
CA SER A 30 32.36 -20.92 -91.12
C SER A 30 31.46 -20.52 -89.94
N ALA A 31 32.06 -20.27 -88.78
CA ALA A 31 31.33 -19.81 -87.61
C ALA A 31 30.61 -18.46 -87.84
N ASP A 32 31.12 -17.65 -88.75
CA ASP A 32 30.61 -16.30 -89.04
C ASP A 32 29.51 -16.29 -90.10
N TYR A 33 29.28 -17.40 -90.81
CA TYR A 33 28.34 -17.45 -91.93
C TYR A 33 26.91 -17.09 -91.51
N GLU A 34 26.41 -17.67 -90.42
CA GLU A 34 25.06 -17.39 -89.93
C GLU A 34 24.88 -15.94 -89.47
N LEU A 35 25.92 -15.34 -88.89
CA LEU A 35 25.90 -13.93 -88.50
C LEU A 35 25.83 -13.04 -89.73
N ILE A 36 26.68 -13.29 -90.72
CA ILE A 36 26.73 -12.53 -91.97
C ILE A 36 25.40 -12.70 -92.74
N LYS A 37 24.91 -13.93 -92.84
CA LYS A 37 23.62 -14.27 -93.45
C LYS A 37 22.49 -13.50 -92.79
N TYR A 38 22.40 -13.50 -91.46
CA TYR A 38 21.41 -12.71 -90.73
C TYR A 38 21.49 -11.22 -91.06
N LEU A 39 22.69 -10.64 -91.07
CA LEU A 39 22.87 -9.22 -91.39
C LEU A 39 22.44 -8.88 -92.81
N VAL A 40 22.68 -9.77 -93.78
CA VAL A 40 22.31 -9.57 -95.18
C VAL A 40 20.81 -9.80 -95.41
N GLU A 41 20.25 -10.89 -94.87
CA GLU A 41 18.81 -11.21 -94.98
C GLU A 41 17.94 -10.10 -94.38
N ASN A 42 18.37 -9.52 -93.26
CA ASN A 42 17.69 -8.41 -92.61
C ASN A 42 18.06 -7.03 -93.19
N ARG A 43 18.81 -6.99 -94.31
CA ARG A 43 19.23 -5.75 -95.00
C ARG A 43 20.01 -4.77 -94.11
N ILE A 44 20.68 -5.27 -93.08
CA ILE A 44 21.59 -4.50 -92.24
C ILE A 44 22.90 -4.25 -93.01
N MET A 45 23.36 -5.25 -93.76
CA MET A 45 24.50 -5.18 -94.68
C MET A 45 24.09 -5.68 -96.09
N GLU A 46 24.85 -5.32 -97.11
CA GLU A 46 24.56 -5.67 -98.52
C GLU A 46 25.71 -6.48 -99.11
N LEU A 47 25.39 -7.37 -100.05
CA LEU A 47 26.38 -8.03 -100.91
C LEU A 47 26.74 -7.11 -102.08
N ASP A 48 27.93 -7.29 -102.64
CA ASP A 48 28.29 -6.60 -103.87
C ASP A 48 27.54 -7.15 -105.10
N GLU A 49 27.74 -6.53 -106.26
CA GLU A 49 27.10 -6.90 -107.53
C GLU A 49 27.38 -8.37 -107.96
N ASN A 50 28.39 -9.02 -107.37
CA ASN A 50 28.77 -10.41 -107.66
C ASN A 50 28.33 -11.38 -106.55
N GLY A 51 27.54 -10.93 -105.56
CA GLY A 51 27.11 -11.76 -104.44
C GLY A 51 28.21 -12.07 -103.43
N LYS A 52 29.23 -11.19 -103.31
CA LYS A 52 30.31 -11.32 -102.32
C LYS A 52 30.10 -10.37 -101.14
N PHE A 53 30.35 -10.86 -99.93
CA PHE A 53 30.26 -10.08 -98.69
C PHE A 53 31.54 -9.31 -98.38
N LYS A 54 32.71 -9.86 -98.75
CA LYS A 54 34.05 -9.29 -98.54
C LYS A 54 34.37 -8.98 -97.07
N PRO A 55 34.48 -10.01 -96.20
CA PRO A 55 34.65 -9.81 -94.75
C PRO A 55 35.92 -9.05 -94.34
N ASN A 56 36.96 -9.04 -95.19
CA ASN A 56 38.22 -8.35 -94.94
C ASN A 56 38.30 -6.96 -95.59
N LEU A 57 37.22 -6.47 -96.22
CA LEU A 57 37.20 -5.15 -96.85
C LEU A 57 37.14 -4.06 -95.77
N LEU A 58 38.02 -3.07 -95.87
CA LEU A 58 37.96 -1.90 -95.00
C LEU A 58 36.68 -1.11 -95.26
N MET A 59 35.89 -0.91 -94.21
CA MET A 59 34.65 -0.13 -94.27
C MET A 59 34.92 1.36 -94.05
N THR A 60 34.18 2.20 -94.78
CA THR A 60 34.18 3.64 -94.52
C THR A 60 33.26 3.98 -93.35
N ARG A 61 33.42 5.18 -92.77
CA ARG A 61 32.49 5.70 -91.75
C ARG A 61 31.05 5.79 -92.26
N ILE A 62 30.86 5.98 -93.57
CA ILE A 62 29.54 6.03 -94.21
C ILE A 62 28.89 4.64 -94.21
N ASP A 63 29.67 3.59 -94.49
CA ASP A 63 29.18 2.22 -94.48
C ASP A 63 28.74 1.82 -93.07
N VAL A 64 29.56 2.15 -92.06
CA VAL A 64 29.21 1.94 -90.64
C VAL A 64 27.94 2.72 -90.28
N ALA A 65 27.81 3.98 -90.70
CA ALA A 65 26.62 4.78 -90.43
C ALA A 65 25.34 4.18 -91.05
N ARG A 66 25.43 3.65 -92.27
CA ARG A 66 24.30 2.97 -92.95
C ARG A 66 23.88 1.71 -92.19
N ILE A 67 24.85 0.90 -91.76
CA ILE A 67 24.60 -0.32 -90.98
C ILE A 67 23.91 0.00 -89.66
N ILE A 68 24.40 1.00 -88.93
CA ILE A 68 23.81 1.46 -87.66
C ILE A 68 22.38 1.97 -87.90
N TYR A 69 22.16 2.77 -88.95
CA TYR A 69 20.83 3.28 -89.30
C TYR A 69 19.84 2.15 -89.63
N ASN A 70 20.25 1.17 -90.45
CA ASN A 70 19.40 0.03 -90.79
C ASN A 70 19.07 -0.82 -89.56
N ALA A 71 20.03 -1.00 -88.63
CA ALA A 71 19.78 -1.68 -87.37
C ALA A 71 18.77 -0.92 -86.48
N ILE A 72 18.90 0.42 -86.38
CA ILE A 72 17.96 1.26 -85.62
C ILE A 72 16.53 1.13 -86.18
N GLN A 73 16.39 1.13 -87.50
CA GLN A 73 15.09 0.99 -88.18
C GLN A 73 14.52 -0.42 -88.01
N LEU A 74 15.33 -1.47 -88.22
CA LEU A 74 14.89 -2.87 -88.09
C LEU A 74 14.36 -3.17 -86.69
N PHE A 75 15.08 -2.75 -85.65
CA PHE A 75 14.69 -2.99 -84.26
C PHE A 75 13.79 -1.90 -83.69
N ASN A 76 13.39 -0.92 -84.53
CA ASN A 76 12.58 0.23 -84.13
C ASN A 76 13.09 0.87 -82.84
N LEU A 77 14.42 1.05 -82.72
CA LEU A 77 15.06 1.48 -81.47
C LEU A 77 14.63 2.90 -81.05
N GLU A 78 14.14 3.69 -81.99
CA GLU A 78 13.51 5.00 -81.74
C GLU A 78 12.27 4.87 -80.84
N SER A 79 11.48 3.80 -81.00
CA SER A 79 10.27 3.56 -80.21
C SER A 79 10.54 3.18 -78.75
N ILE A 80 11.76 2.75 -78.40
CA ILE A 80 12.12 2.38 -77.02
C ILE A 80 12.00 3.59 -76.10
N ASN A 81 12.41 4.77 -76.58
CA ASN A 81 12.34 5.99 -75.78
C ASN A 81 10.88 6.42 -75.51
N ASP A 82 10.00 6.21 -76.48
CA ASP A 82 8.57 6.51 -76.32
C ASP A 82 7.86 5.49 -75.43
N LEU A 83 8.25 4.21 -75.50
CA LEU A 83 7.80 3.19 -74.54
C LEU A 83 8.23 3.52 -73.10
N LEU A 84 9.44 4.02 -72.90
CA LEU A 84 9.92 4.47 -71.58
C LEU A 84 9.10 5.64 -71.03
N LYS A 85 8.73 6.61 -71.88
CA LYS A 85 7.82 7.71 -71.48
C LYS A 85 6.45 7.19 -71.08
N GLN A 86 5.86 6.29 -71.88
CA GLN A 86 4.56 5.68 -71.57
C GLN A 86 4.60 4.91 -70.24
N ILE A 87 5.67 4.16 -69.97
CA ILE A 87 5.86 3.45 -68.69
C ILE A 87 5.91 4.43 -67.51
N SER A 88 6.58 5.57 -67.67
CA SER A 88 6.64 6.63 -66.64
C SER A 88 5.25 7.23 -66.36
N GLU A 89 4.48 7.52 -67.41
CA GLU A 89 3.10 8.02 -67.30
C GLU A 89 2.17 7.01 -66.61
N ILE A 90 2.28 5.73 -66.97
CA ILE A 90 1.55 4.63 -66.32
C ILE A 90 1.90 4.55 -64.83
N ASN A 91 3.17 4.69 -64.48
CA ASN A 91 3.62 4.65 -63.09
C ASN A 91 3.04 5.82 -62.28
N ASN A 92 3.05 7.03 -62.84
CA ASN A 92 2.45 8.21 -62.22
C ASN A 92 0.94 8.04 -62.02
N THR A 93 0.24 7.53 -63.04
CA THR A 93 -1.20 7.24 -62.97
C THR A 93 -1.50 6.17 -61.92
N THR A 94 -0.66 5.15 -61.81
CA THR A 94 -0.77 4.09 -60.79
C THR A 94 -0.59 4.66 -59.39
N LYS A 95 0.37 5.58 -59.20
CA LYS A 95 0.58 6.26 -57.91
C LYS A 95 -0.62 7.11 -57.50
N LEU A 96 -1.18 7.87 -58.45
CA LEU A 96 -2.39 8.66 -58.21
C LEU A 96 -3.59 7.75 -57.87
N THR A 97 -3.77 6.66 -58.63
CA THR A 97 -4.85 5.69 -58.41
C THR A 97 -4.75 5.05 -57.02
N LYS A 98 -3.56 4.67 -56.57
CA LYS A 98 -3.34 4.15 -55.20
C LYS A 98 -3.71 5.18 -54.13
N SER A 99 -3.33 6.45 -54.33
CA SER A 99 -3.70 7.53 -53.41
C SER A 99 -5.21 7.73 -53.33
N LEU A 100 -5.90 7.67 -54.47
CA LEU A 100 -7.37 7.78 -54.52
C LEU A 100 -8.04 6.58 -53.85
N ILE A 101 -7.55 5.36 -54.06
CA ILE A 101 -8.06 4.14 -53.39
C ILE A 101 -7.92 4.29 -51.88
N SER A 102 -6.76 4.72 -51.38
CA SER A 102 -6.56 4.95 -49.95
C SER A 102 -7.55 5.97 -49.37
N GLY A 103 -7.86 7.04 -50.11
CA GLY A 103 -8.87 8.02 -49.69
C GLY A 103 -10.30 7.47 -49.73
N ILE A 104 -10.60 6.52 -50.63
CA ILE A 104 -11.88 5.81 -50.65
C ILE A 104 -12.01 4.89 -49.44
N ASP A 105 -10.96 4.15 -49.08
CA ASP A 105 -10.95 3.26 -47.92
C ASP A 105 -11.22 4.03 -46.62
N GLU A 106 -10.61 5.21 -46.46
CA GLU A 106 -10.86 6.09 -45.32
C GLU A 106 -12.33 6.56 -45.28
N ARG A 107 -12.89 6.95 -46.42
CA ARG A 107 -14.30 7.35 -46.53
C ARG A 107 -15.26 6.19 -46.23
N ILE A 108 -14.93 4.96 -46.62
CA ILE A 108 -15.72 3.77 -46.31
C ILE A 108 -15.75 3.54 -44.79
N ASN A 109 -14.60 3.64 -44.12
CA ASN A 109 -14.54 3.48 -42.67
C ASN A 109 -15.42 4.51 -41.93
N ILE A 110 -15.44 5.76 -42.39
CA ILE A 110 -16.32 6.80 -41.81
C ILE A 110 -17.80 6.43 -42.00
N VAL A 111 -18.18 5.97 -43.19
CA VAL A 111 -19.57 5.56 -43.47
C VAL A 111 -19.97 4.36 -42.60
N ASP A 112 -19.08 3.39 -42.37
CA ASP A 112 -19.34 2.24 -41.51
C ASP A 112 -19.57 2.66 -40.05
N GLU A 113 -18.80 3.63 -39.55
CA GLU A 113 -19.01 4.20 -38.21
C GLU A 113 -20.34 4.94 -38.09
N GLU A 114 -20.68 5.77 -39.08
CA GLU A 114 -21.96 6.47 -39.14
C GLU A 114 -23.14 5.48 -39.17
N GLN A 115 -23.04 4.41 -39.96
CA GLN A 115 -24.06 3.35 -40.03
C GLN A 115 -24.24 2.66 -38.67
N LYS A 116 -23.14 2.37 -37.97
CA LYS A 116 -23.17 1.77 -36.62
C LYS A 116 -23.86 2.69 -35.62
N ASN A 117 -23.63 4.00 -35.70
CA ASN A 117 -24.28 5.00 -34.84
C ASN A 117 -25.78 5.14 -35.16
N LEU A 118 -26.15 5.12 -36.43
CA LEU A 118 -27.55 5.10 -36.85
C LEU A 118 -28.28 3.85 -36.32
N SER A 119 -27.65 2.67 -36.41
CA SER A 119 -28.20 1.41 -35.90
C SER A 119 -28.49 1.45 -34.39
N LYS A 120 -27.56 2.03 -33.61
CA LYS A 120 -27.78 2.25 -32.16
C LYS A 120 -28.98 3.16 -31.90
N THR A 121 -29.12 4.23 -32.70
CA THR A 121 -30.22 5.19 -32.58
C THR A 121 -31.56 4.53 -32.89
N ILE A 122 -31.62 3.73 -33.96
CA ILE A 122 -32.81 2.94 -34.33
C ILE A 122 -33.20 1.98 -33.19
N THR A 123 -32.22 1.29 -32.61
CA THR A 123 -32.47 0.36 -31.49
C THR A 123 -33.06 1.09 -30.28
N LYS A 124 -32.53 2.28 -29.95
CA LYS A 124 -33.05 3.10 -28.86
C LYS A 124 -34.49 3.56 -29.14
N LEU A 125 -34.75 4.09 -30.33
CA LEU A 125 -36.10 4.49 -30.75
C LEU A 125 -37.08 3.32 -30.69
N SER A 126 -36.66 2.12 -31.07
CA SER A 126 -37.50 0.91 -30.99
C SER A 126 -37.88 0.57 -29.54
N ASN A 127 -36.93 0.70 -28.61
CA ASN A 127 -37.19 0.46 -27.18
C ASN A 127 -38.13 1.53 -26.60
N ASP A 128 -37.90 2.79 -26.94
CA ASP A 128 -38.76 3.90 -26.52
C ASP A 128 -40.19 3.70 -27.04
N PHE A 129 -40.36 3.23 -28.29
CA PHE A 129 -41.66 2.91 -28.85
C PHE A 129 -42.40 1.79 -28.10
N GLU A 130 -41.72 0.70 -27.74
CA GLU A 130 -42.33 -0.38 -26.94
C GLU A 130 -42.73 0.10 -25.53
N ASN A 131 -41.94 0.98 -24.92
CA ASN A 131 -42.30 1.61 -23.63
C ASN A 131 -43.55 2.49 -23.74
N TYR A 132 -43.65 3.31 -24.80
CA TYR A 132 -44.84 4.13 -25.04
C TYR A 132 -46.07 3.28 -25.30
N LYS A 133 -45.95 2.19 -26.08
CA LYS A 133 -47.02 1.23 -26.33
C LYS A 133 -47.51 0.57 -25.04
N SER A 134 -46.60 0.17 -24.15
CA SER A 134 -46.95 -0.34 -22.81
C SER A 134 -47.72 0.70 -21.99
N THR A 135 -47.31 1.97 -22.04
CA THR A 135 -48.03 3.05 -21.34
C THR A 135 -49.43 3.29 -21.94
N LEU A 136 -49.55 3.30 -23.26
CA LEU A 136 -50.83 3.46 -23.95
C LEU A 136 -51.83 2.36 -23.60
N SER A 137 -51.34 1.13 -23.36
CA SER A 137 -52.18 0.00 -22.96
C SER A 137 -52.91 0.19 -21.62
N LYS A 138 -52.50 1.16 -20.79
CA LYS A 138 -53.13 1.47 -19.50
C LYS A 138 -54.31 2.45 -19.62
N ILE A 139 -54.46 3.15 -20.74
CA ILE A 139 -55.53 4.13 -20.96
C ILE A 139 -56.95 3.51 -20.85
N PRO A 140 -57.23 2.33 -21.43
CA PRO A 140 -58.57 1.71 -21.32
C PRO A 140 -58.97 1.38 -19.87
N ILE A 141 -57.98 1.03 -19.02
CA ILE A 141 -58.23 0.74 -17.60
C ILE A 141 -58.65 2.01 -16.86
N LEU A 142 -57.99 3.14 -17.15
CA LEU A 142 -58.35 4.44 -16.60
C LEU A 142 -59.73 4.90 -17.08
N GLU A 143 -60.04 4.70 -18.37
CA GLU A 143 -61.35 5.02 -18.94
C GLU A 143 -62.48 4.23 -18.26
N THR A 144 -62.25 2.94 -17.99
CA THR A 144 -63.18 2.08 -17.24
C THR A 144 -63.37 2.58 -15.81
N GLY A 145 -62.29 3.01 -15.14
CA GLY A 145 -62.34 3.61 -13.80
C GLY A 145 -63.17 4.90 -13.76
N ILE A 146 -63.01 5.79 -14.75
CA ILE A 146 -63.77 7.04 -14.87
C ILE A 146 -65.26 6.77 -15.09
N LEU A 147 -65.60 5.83 -15.98
CA LEU A 147 -67.00 5.44 -16.21
C LEU A 147 -67.67 4.92 -14.93
N THR A 148 -66.94 4.11 -14.15
CA THR A 148 -67.41 3.58 -12.86
C THR A 148 -67.64 4.70 -11.83
N LEU A 149 -66.71 5.66 -11.76
CA LEU A 149 -66.84 6.85 -10.91
C LEU A 149 -68.05 7.71 -11.30
N ASN A 150 -68.24 7.98 -12.59
CA ASN A 150 -69.39 8.76 -13.07
C ASN A 150 -70.72 8.08 -12.74
N ALA A 151 -70.83 6.77 -12.92
CA ALA A 151 -72.03 6.03 -12.52
C ALA A 151 -72.32 6.16 -11.02
N SER A 152 -71.28 6.13 -10.18
CA SER A 152 -71.39 6.31 -8.73
C SER A 152 -71.84 7.73 -8.36
N ILE A 153 -71.35 8.75 -9.07
CA ILE A 153 -71.74 10.15 -8.87
C ILE A 153 -73.20 10.37 -9.27
N SER A 154 -73.64 9.84 -10.42
CA SER A 154 -75.04 9.96 -10.84
C SER A 154 -76.00 9.30 -9.83
N SER A 155 -75.61 8.17 -9.24
CA SER A 155 -76.38 7.54 -8.16
C SER A 155 -76.50 8.43 -6.92
N LEU A 156 -75.42 9.13 -6.55
CA LEU A 156 -75.43 10.05 -5.39
C LEU A 156 -76.26 11.31 -5.67
N GLU A 157 -76.21 11.85 -6.88
CA GLU A 157 -77.00 13.02 -7.28
C GLU A 157 -78.51 12.73 -7.27
N GLU A 158 -78.92 11.52 -7.66
CA GLU A 158 -80.32 11.07 -7.63
C GLU A 158 -80.84 10.89 -6.19
N GLN A 159 -80.00 10.35 -5.30
CA GLN A 159 -80.31 10.25 -3.86
C GLN A 159 -80.45 11.62 -3.17
N LEU A 160 -79.74 12.64 -3.65
CA LEU A 160 -79.77 13.99 -3.09
C LEU A 160 -80.97 14.83 -3.53
N LYS A 161 -81.60 14.53 -4.69
CA LYS A 161 -82.73 15.33 -5.22
C LYS A 161 -84.11 14.94 -4.68
N ASN A 162 -84.32 13.71 -4.19
CA ASN A 162 -85.69 13.20 -4.01
C ASN A 162 -86.19 13.01 -2.56
N GLU A 163 -85.40 13.13 -1.48
CA GLU A 163 -85.92 12.74 -0.14
C GLU A 163 -85.40 13.48 1.13
N ASN A 164 -84.73 14.64 1.05
CA ASN A 164 -83.93 15.08 2.21
C ASN A 164 -84.10 16.55 2.66
N LEU A 165 -85.33 17.07 2.83
CA LEU A 165 -85.54 18.25 3.70
C LEU A 165 -86.41 17.95 4.93
N LEU A 166 -87.37 17.02 4.84
CA LEU A 166 -88.19 16.60 6.00
C LEU A 166 -87.55 15.47 6.83
N ASN A 167 -86.59 14.75 6.26
CA ASN A 167 -85.86 13.67 6.94
C ASN A 167 -84.56 14.15 7.62
N LEU A 168 -84.10 15.36 7.32
CA LEU A 168 -82.90 15.95 7.93
C LEU A 168 -83.18 16.47 9.35
N GLU A 169 -84.38 16.97 9.64
CA GLU A 169 -84.78 17.39 10.99
C GLU A 169 -84.95 16.17 11.93
N LYS A 170 -85.54 15.06 11.44
CA LYS A 170 -85.62 13.79 12.18
C LYS A 170 -84.28 13.07 12.29
N ARG A 171 -83.38 13.19 11.30
CA ARG A 171 -82.01 12.65 11.37
C ARG A 171 -81.10 13.49 12.27
N VAL A 172 -81.25 14.81 12.35
CA VAL A 172 -80.54 15.65 13.35
C VAL A 172 -81.00 15.30 14.77
N SER A 173 -82.30 15.09 14.98
CA SER A 173 -82.83 14.65 16.29
C SER A 173 -82.46 13.20 16.67
N ASN A 174 -82.19 12.33 15.69
CA ASN A 174 -81.64 10.97 15.93
C ASN A 174 -80.10 10.93 15.96
N LEU A 175 -79.40 11.86 15.32
CA LEU A 175 -77.94 12.00 15.39
C LEU A 175 -77.53 12.60 16.73
N GLU A 176 -78.27 13.57 17.29
CA GLU A 176 -78.07 14.06 18.66
C GLU A 176 -78.28 12.96 19.73
N LYS A 177 -79.03 11.90 19.40
CA LYS A 177 -79.24 10.72 20.26
C LYS A 177 -78.25 9.57 20.03
N ASN A 178 -77.51 9.59 18.92
CA ASN A 178 -76.54 8.57 18.52
C ASN A 178 -75.11 9.12 18.35
N PHE A 179 -74.82 10.34 18.81
CA PHE A 179 -73.46 10.85 18.93
C PHE A 179 -72.72 10.06 20.03
N VAL A 180 -71.93 9.10 19.58
CA VAL A 180 -70.80 8.42 20.25
C VAL A 180 -71.19 7.49 21.40
N SER A 181 -71.52 6.24 21.08
CA SER A 181 -71.03 5.17 21.95
C SER A 181 -69.49 5.26 21.92
N LYS A 182 -68.86 5.25 23.09
CA LYS A 182 -67.39 5.34 23.21
C LYS A 182 -66.67 4.24 22.41
N GLU A 183 -67.35 3.14 22.10
CA GLU A 183 -66.82 1.98 21.38
C GLU A 183 -66.54 2.25 19.91
N ASP A 184 -67.42 2.94 19.17
CA ASP A 184 -67.19 3.20 17.73
C ASP A 184 -66.03 4.17 17.49
N PHE A 185 -65.85 5.15 18.39
CA PHE A 185 -64.69 6.03 18.37
C PHE A 185 -63.41 5.28 18.74
N GLU A 186 -63.48 4.36 19.69
CA GLU A 186 -62.32 3.54 20.08
C GLU A 186 -61.93 2.55 18.96
N ASP A 187 -62.88 1.96 18.23
CA ASP A 187 -62.57 1.08 17.09
C ASP A 187 -61.90 1.82 15.93
N ILE A 188 -62.40 3.03 15.59
CA ILE A 188 -61.76 3.89 14.58
C ILE A 188 -60.36 4.30 15.05
N LYS A 189 -60.21 4.69 16.31
CA LYS A 189 -58.91 5.05 16.90
C LYS A 189 -57.93 3.88 16.86
N ASN A 190 -58.39 2.66 17.13
CA ASN A 190 -57.59 1.44 17.02
C ASN A 190 -57.16 1.18 15.57
N LYS A 191 -58.06 1.32 14.59
CA LYS A 191 -57.74 1.17 13.16
C LYS A 191 -56.74 2.23 12.69
N VAL A 192 -56.90 3.48 13.12
CA VAL A 192 -55.95 4.57 12.83
C VAL A 192 -54.58 4.24 13.44
N SER A 193 -54.53 3.77 14.69
CA SER A 193 -53.27 3.37 15.32
C SER A 193 -52.60 2.19 14.59
N LEU A 194 -53.37 1.20 14.13
CA LEU A 194 -52.84 0.10 13.31
C LEU A 194 -52.31 0.58 11.95
N MET A 195 -52.99 1.54 11.33
CA MET A 195 -52.51 2.16 10.08
C MET A 195 -51.24 2.99 10.30
N GLU A 196 -51.16 3.77 11.38
CA GLU A 196 -49.96 4.53 11.75
C GLU A 196 -48.76 3.60 11.98
N ASN A 197 -48.96 2.50 12.69
CA ASN A 197 -47.94 1.48 12.90
C ASN A 197 -47.51 0.81 11.57
N SER A 198 -48.46 0.53 10.69
CA SER A 198 -48.17 -0.04 9.38
C SER A 198 -47.37 0.94 8.50
N LEU A 199 -47.75 2.22 8.51
CA LEU A 199 -47.02 3.29 7.81
C LEU A 199 -45.61 3.47 8.38
N PHE A 200 -45.46 3.42 9.70
CA PHE A 200 -44.15 3.49 10.34
C PHE A 200 -43.23 2.34 9.91
N ASN A 201 -43.76 1.12 9.87
CA ASN A 201 -42.99 -0.06 9.44
C ASN A 201 -42.60 0.03 7.96
N ILE A 202 -43.52 0.44 7.08
CA ILE A 202 -43.22 0.67 5.66
C ILE A 202 -42.13 1.72 5.50
N ASN A 203 -42.21 2.83 6.23
CA ASN A 203 -41.22 3.90 6.15
C ASN A 203 -39.83 3.42 6.62
N LYS A 204 -39.79 2.62 7.69
CA LYS A 204 -38.57 1.99 8.19
C LYS A 204 -37.95 1.05 7.15
N ASP A 205 -38.75 0.17 6.54
CA ASP A 205 -38.28 -0.76 5.51
C ASP A 205 -37.76 -0.04 4.26
N LEU A 206 -38.44 1.04 3.86
CA LEU A 206 -37.99 1.88 2.74
C LEU A 206 -36.68 2.58 3.04
N THR A 207 -36.51 3.09 4.26
CA THR A 207 -35.26 3.72 4.70
C THR A 207 -34.11 2.72 4.66
N GLN A 208 -34.32 1.51 5.21
CA GLN A 208 -33.30 0.45 5.17
C GLN A 208 -32.92 0.04 3.74
N LYS A 209 -33.90 -0.06 2.82
CA LYS A 209 -33.62 -0.34 1.42
C LYS A 209 -32.85 0.78 0.74
N ILE A 210 -33.17 2.04 1.04
CA ILE A 210 -32.43 3.20 0.52
C ILE A 210 -30.98 3.17 1.02
N ASP A 211 -30.76 2.87 2.30
CA ASP A 211 -29.41 2.77 2.86
C ASP A 211 -28.60 1.65 2.19
N SER A 212 -29.21 0.47 2.00
CA SER A 212 -28.57 -0.65 1.29
C SER A 212 -28.22 -0.29 -0.16
N ILE A 213 -29.12 0.38 -0.88
CA ILE A 213 -28.88 0.82 -2.25
C ILE A 213 -27.74 1.86 -2.31
N ASN A 214 -27.70 2.79 -1.35
CA ASN A 214 -26.64 3.79 -1.28
C ASN A 214 -25.27 3.13 -1.06
N GLU A 215 -25.20 2.12 -0.20
CA GLU A 215 -23.98 1.34 0.03
C GLU A 215 -23.55 0.59 -1.25
N GLU A 216 -24.47 -0.04 -1.97
CA GLU A 216 -24.20 -0.67 -3.27
C GLU A 216 -23.69 0.33 -4.30
N ILE A 217 -24.30 1.52 -4.39
CA ILE A 217 -23.88 2.60 -5.29
C ILE A 217 -22.44 3.03 -4.99
N ASP A 218 -22.09 3.19 -3.71
CA ASP A 218 -20.74 3.61 -3.33
C ASP A 218 -19.69 2.52 -3.59
N ASN A 219 -20.06 1.25 -3.42
CA ASN A 219 -19.22 0.13 -3.83
C ASN A 219 -18.98 0.11 -5.35
N VAL A 220 -20.04 0.28 -6.15
CA VAL A 220 -19.92 0.36 -7.62
C VAL A 220 -19.06 1.55 -8.06
N LYS A 221 -19.18 2.72 -7.43
CA LYS A 221 -18.30 3.88 -7.70
C LYS A 221 -16.84 3.56 -7.39
N LYS A 222 -16.57 2.87 -6.28
CA LYS A 222 -15.21 2.48 -5.89
C LYS A 222 -14.60 1.52 -6.90
N ASP A 223 -15.36 0.50 -7.32
CA ASP A 223 -14.91 -0.46 -8.32
C ASP A 223 -14.67 0.19 -9.68
N ALA A 224 -15.56 1.09 -10.11
CA ALA A 224 -15.39 1.86 -11.33
C ALA A 224 -14.13 2.73 -11.28
N LYS A 225 -13.85 3.37 -10.15
CA LYS A 225 -12.62 4.15 -9.94
C LYS A 225 -11.37 3.28 -10.03
N ILE A 226 -11.33 2.15 -9.33
CA ILE A 226 -10.20 1.20 -9.38
C ILE A 226 -9.93 0.75 -10.82
N LYS A 227 -10.99 0.39 -11.55
CA LYS A 227 -10.88 -0.08 -12.94
C LYS A 227 -10.38 1.02 -13.88
N ASN A 228 -10.83 2.26 -13.66
CA ASN A 228 -10.34 3.43 -14.41
C ASN A 228 -8.85 3.70 -14.13
N ASP A 229 -8.42 3.60 -12.87
CA ASP A 229 -7.02 3.77 -12.48
C ASP A 229 -6.13 2.68 -13.12
N GLN A 230 -6.61 1.43 -13.17
CA GLN A 230 -5.93 0.33 -13.85
C GLN A 230 -5.79 0.57 -15.36
N VAL A 231 -6.85 1.06 -16.02
CA VAL A 231 -6.81 1.40 -17.46
C VAL A 231 -5.79 2.52 -17.73
N ASN A 232 -5.73 3.53 -16.88
CA ASN A 232 -4.76 4.62 -17.01
C ASN A 232 -3.30 4.12 -16.89
N VAL A 233 -3.04 3.20 -15.95
CA VAL A 233 -1.71 2.58 -15.82
C VAL A 233 -1.35 1.76 -17.07
N GLN A 234 -2.30 0.99 -17.60
CA GLN A 234 -2.07 0.22 -18.84
C GLN A 234 -1.81 1.14 -20.04
N LEU A 235 -2.52 2.26 -20.13
CA LEU A 235 -2.35 3.24 -21.21
C LEU A 235 -0.96 3.89 -21.15
N GLU A 236 -0.48 4.25 -19.95
CA GLU A 236 0.86 4.83 -19.79
C GLU A 236 1.96 3.81 -20.13
N ASN A 237 1.78 2.54 -19.73
CA ASN A 237 2.71 1.46 -20.12
C ASN A 237 2.75 1.24 -21.63
N LEU A 238 1.60 1.28 -22.30
CA LEU A 238 1.53 1.17 -23.76
C LEU A 238 2.23 2.35 -24.43
N LYS A 239 2.01 3.57 -23.94
CA LYS A 239 2.69 4.78 -24.42
C LYS A 239 4.21 4.68 -24.28
N ASN A 240 4.72 4.22 -23.14
CA ASN A 240 6.15 3.98 -22.94
C ASN A 240 6.69 2.91 -23.90
N THR A 241 5.93 1.84 -24.14
CA THR A 241 6.31 0.79 -25.09
C THR A 241 6.40 1.34 -26.52
N VAL A 242 5.43 2.14 -26.94
CA VAL A 242 5.42 2.81 -28.26
C VAL A 242 6.60 3.78 -28.39
N GLN A 243 6.93 4.54 -27.36
CA GLN A 243 8.11 5.42 -27.35
C GLN A 243 9.41 4.62 -27.50
N ASN A 244 9.57 3.52 -26.77
CA ASN A 244 10.74 2.66 -26.87
C ASN A 244 10.88 2.00 -28.25
N LEU A 245 9.76 1.58 -28.85
CA LEU A 245 9.73 1.08 -30.23
C LEU A 245 10.16 2.15 -31.22
N SER A 246 9.68 3.39 -31.06
CA SER A 246 10.07 4.53 -31.90
C SER A 246 11.58 4.81 -31.82
N LEU A 247 12.15 4.80 -30.61
CA LEU A 247 13.60 4.94 -30.41
C LEU A 247 14.39 3.81 -31.05
N SER A 248 13.90 2.56 -30.92
CA SER A 248 14.52 1.39 -31.54
C SER A 248 14.49 1.48 -33.07
N PHE A 249 13.39 1.96 -33.64
CA PHE A 249 13.26 2.17 -35.08
C PHE A 249 14.21 3.27 -35.57
N SER A 250 14.34 4.37 -34.84
CA SER A 250 15.33 5.42 -35.14
C SER A 250 16.75 4.87 -35.14
N SER A 251 17.12 4.11 -34.10
CA SER A 251 18.45 3.49 -34.02
C SER A 251 18.69 2.48 -35.15
N PHE A 252 17.66 1.72 -35.54
CA PHE A 252 17.75 0.81 -36.67
C PHE A 252 17.96 1.56 -38.00
N ASN A 253 17.24 2.67 -38.20
CA ASN A 253 17.40 3.53 -39.35
C ASN A 253 18.81 4.16 -39.40
N ASP A 254 19.34 4.59 -38.26
CA ASP A 254 20.72 5.09 -38.16
C ASP A 254 21.74 4.01 -38.53
N LYS A 255 21.52 2.77 -38.08
CA LYS A 255 22.37 1.62 -38.48
C LYS A 255 22.26 1.31 -39.97
N LEU A 256 21.09 1.44 -40.59
CA LEU A 256 20.93 1.28 -42.03
C LEU A 256 21.70 2.37 -42.78
N ASN A 257 21.58 3.63 -42.36
CA ASN A 257 22.34 4.73 -42.95
C ASN A 257 23.86 4.50 -42.81
N TYR A 258 24.30 4.00 -41.65
CA TYR A 258 25.70 3.65 -41.43
C TYR A 258 26.17 2.48 -42.32
N LEU A 259 25.32 1.49 -42.54
CA LEU A 259 25.57 0.39 -43.48
C LEU A 259 25.68 0.89 -44.92
N ASP A 260 24.82 1.83 -45.33
CA ASP A 260 24.89 2.48 -46.64
C ASP A 260 26.19 3.28 -46.79
N GLU A 261 26.62 3.98 -45.74
CA GLU A 261 27.89 4.70 -45.72
C GLU A 261 29.09 3.73 -45.81
N ILE A 262 29.08 2.62 -45.05
CA ILE A 262 30.08 1.56 -45.18
C ILE A 262 30.10 0.99 -46.60
N TYR A 263 28.94 0.73 -47.20
CA TYR A 263 28.85 0.20 -48.55
C TYR A 263 29.48 1.14 -49.57
N LEU A 264 29.20 2.44 -49.47
CA LEU A 264 29.84 3.46 -50.32
C LEU A 264 31.36 3.52 -50.09
N ASN A 265 31.80 3.51 -48.83
CA ASN A 265 33.22 3.55 -48.49
C ASN A 265 33.97 2.27 -48.92
N LEU A 266 33.34 1.10 -48.85
CA LEU A 266 33.91 -0.16 -49.32
C LEU A 266 33.96 -0.26 -50.83
N LYS A 267 32.97 0.32 -51.53
CA LYS A 267 32.96 0.41 -52.99
C LYS A 267 34.17 1.19 -53.52
N ASP A 268 34.58 2.24 -52.80
CA ASP A 268 35.71 3.09 -53.15
C ASP A 268 37.00 2.72 -52.37
N PHE A 269 37.02 1.59 -51.66
CA PHE A 269 38.14 1.20 -50.81
C PHE A 269 39.33 0.68 -51.63
N ASP A 270 40.44 1.40 -51.54
CA ASP A 270 41.74 0.97 -52.03
C ASP A 270 42.36 -0.06 -51.06
N PHE A 271 42.26 -1.35 -51.43
CA PHE A 271 42.83 -2.47 -50.68
C PHE A 271 44.35 -2.38 -50.46
N ALA A 272 45.07 -1.49 -51.16
CA ALA A 272 46.48 -1.24 -50.92
C ALA A 272 46.79 -0.62 -49.54
N LYS A 273 45.79 0.02 -48.88
CA LYS A 273 45.93 0.62 -47.54
C LYS A 273 45.95 -0.39 -46.38
N LEU A 274 45.56 -1.64 -46.60
CA LEU A 274 45.55 -2.72 -45.59
C LEU A 274 46.95 -3.24 -45.19
N LYS A 275 48.02 -2.62 -45.69
CA LYS A 275 49.39 -3.11 -45.50
C LYS A 275 50.07 -2.66 -44.20
N ASN A 276 49.44 -1.79 -43.41
CA ASN A 276 50.01 -1.33 -42.14
C ASN A 276 49.57 -2.22 -40.97
N LEU A 277 50.23 -3.38 -40.86
CA LEU A 277 50.08 -4.35 -39.77
C LEU A 277 50.64 -3.85 -38.42
N ASP A 278 51.41 -2.76 -38.42
CA ASP A 278 52.11 -2.25 -37.24
C ASP A 278 51.18 -1.56 -36.24
N ASP A 279 50.20 -0.79 -36.73
CA ASP A 279 49.19 -0.12 -35.87
C ASP A 279 48.34 -1.14 -35.09
N PHE A 280 48.09 -2.31 -35.69
CA PHE A 280 47.35 -3.40 -35.05
C PHE A 280 48.16 -4.06 -33.92
N GLN A 281 49.48 -4.20 -34.09
CA GLN A 281 50.35 -4.72 -33.03
C GLN A 281 50.45 -3.75 -31.86
N GLU A 282 50.56 -2.43 -32.12
CA GLU A 282 50.57 -1.43 -31.05
C GLU A 282 49.25 -1.43 -30.27
N MET A 283 48.12 -1.54 -30.96
CA MET A 283 46.82 -1.63 -30.31
C MET A 283 46.69 -2.90 -29.46
N LYS A 284 47.20 -4.03 -29.93
CA LYS A 284 47.23 -5.29 -29.17
C LYS A 284 48.01 -5.14 -27.86
N LEU A 285 49.19 -4.50 -27.90
CA LEU A 285 50.00 -4.23 -26.71
C LEU A 285 49.31 -3.30 -25.70
N LYS A 286 48.59 -2.28 -26.19
CA LYS A 286 47.81 -1.38 -25.32
C LYS A 286 46.65 -2.12 -24.64
N VAL A 287 45.98 -3.03 -25.36
CA VAL A 287 44.91 -3.86 -24.79
C VAL A 287 45.46 -4.79 -23.71
N GLU A 288 46.58 -5.46 -23.95
CA GLU A 288 47.23 -6.33 -22.96
C GLU A 288 47.64 -5.55 -21.69
N ASN A 289 48.13 -4.31 -21.84
CA ASN A 289 48.40 -3.43 -20.71
C ASN A 289 47.15 -3.01 -19.94
N PHE A 290 46.02 -2.77 -20.63
CA PHE A 290 44.75 -2.48 -19.96
C PHE A 290 44.21 -3.69 -19.21
N GLU A 291 44.32 -4.91 -19.77
CA GLU A 291 43.93 -6.15 -19.09
C GLU A 291 44.75 -6.38 -17.81
N ASN A 292 46.05 -6.13 -17.86
CA ASN A 292 46.92 -6.20 -16.68
C ASN A 292 46.53 -5.16 -15.61
N SER A 293 46.23 -3.92 -16.04
CA SER A 293 45.77 -2.85 -15.14
C SER A 293 44.42 -3.20 -14.49
N LEU A 294 43.50 -3.78 -15.25
CA LEU A 294 42.19 -4.22 -14.77
C LEU A 294 42.33 -5.33 -13.73
N THR A 295 43.26 -6.27 -13.95
CA THR A 295 43.57 -7.35 -13.00
C THR A 295 44.08 -6.77 -11.68
N SER A 296 45.00 -5.81 -11.70
CA SER A 296 45.50 -5.14 -10.50
C SER A 296 44.40 -4.37 -9.75
N ILE A 297 43.49 -3.70 -10.47
CA ILE A 297 42.34 -3.01 -9.88
C ILE A 297 41.42 -4.02 -9.17
N ASN A 298 41.15 -5.17 -9.78
CA ASN A 298 40.32 -6.22 -9.18
C ASN A 298 40.94 -6.79 -7.88
N GLU A 299 42.26 -6.94 -7.81
CA GLU A 299 42.92 -7.33 -6.56
C GLU A 299 42.80 -6.27 -5.47
N ARG A 300 42.92 -4.98 -5.83
CA ARG A 300 42.73 -3.87 -4.90
C ARG A 300 41.29 -3.82 -4.36
N LEU A 301 40.30 -4.10 -5.20
CA LEU A 301 38.89 -4.19 -4.79
C LEU A 301 38.66 -5.28 -3.74
N LYS A 302 39.25 -6.47 -3.92
CA LYS A 302 39.19 -7.53 -2.90
C LYS A 302 39.79 -7.12 -1.55
N ASN A 303 40.81 -6.26 -1.55
CA ASN A 303 41.37 -5.73 -0.31
C ASN A 303 40.45 -4.69 0.34
N PHE A 304 39.69 -3.92 -0.43
CA PHE A 304 38.65 -3.03 0.11
C PHE A 304 37.52 -3.80 0.78
N GLU A 305 37.06 -4.91 0.19
CA GLU A 305 36.05 -5.78 0.83
C GLU A 305 36.55 -6.34 2.17
N LYS A 306 37.83 -6.73 2.26
CA LYS A 306 38.43 -7.15 3.54
C LYS A 306 38.48 -6.02 4.57
N LEU A 307 38.74 -4.79 4.13
CA LEU A 307 38.76 -3.62 5.00
C LEU A 307 37.35 -3.29 5.52
N GLU A 308 36.34 -3.34 4.64
CA GLU A 308 34.93 -3.16 5.00
C GLU A 308 34.48 -4.17 6.05
N ASN A 309 34.84 -5.45 5.88
CA ASN A 309 34.55 -6.48 6.88
C ASN A 309 35.21 -6.18 8.25
N LYS A 310 36.45 -5.66 8.25
CA LYS A 310 37.11 -5.23 9.50
C LYS A 310 36.40 -4.04 10.14
N ILE A 311 35.98 -3.06 9.36
CA ILE A 311 35.21 -1.91 9.85
C ILE A 311 33.91 -2.38 10.51
N ASN A 312 33.18 -3.29 9.87
CA ASN A 312 31.94 -3.84 10.42
C ASN A 312 32.18 -4.60 11.74
N SER A 313 33.33 -5.29 11.87
CA SER A 313 33.71 -5.93 13.13
C SER A 313 34.01 -4.91 14.24
N PHE A 314 34.69 -3.81 13.91
CA PHE A 314 34.96 -2.74 14.89
C PHE A 314 33.68 -2.03 15.32
N ASP A 315 32.71 -1.85 14.41
CA ASP A 315 31.42 -1.26 14.75
C ASP A 315 30.65 -2.15 15.74
N SER A 316 30.75 -3.48 15.56
CA SER A 316 30.21 -4.46 16.51
C SER A 316 30.90 -4.38 17.88
N ASP A 317 32.22 -4.26 17.92
CA ASP A 317 32.99 -4.11 19.17
C ASP A 317 32.66 -2.80 19.89
N ILE A 318 32.49 -1.69 19.16
CA ILE A 318 32.08 -0.39 19.72
C ILE A 318 30.68 -0.51 20.35
N ASN A 319 29.74 -1.17 19.68
CA ASN A 319 28.40 -1.40 20.23
C ASN A 319 28.45 -2.24 21.52
N LEU A 320 29.28 -3.29 21.57
CA LEU A 320 29.49 -4.07 22.79
C LEU A 320 30.09 -3.22 23.92
N LEU A 321 31.05 -2.35 23.60
CA LEU A 321 31.68 -1.47 24.57
C LEU A 321 30.68 -0.45 25.14
N ASN A 322 29.82 0.12 24.30
CA ASN A 322 28.75 1.02 24.74
C ASN A 322 27.77 0.33 25.70
N MET A 323 27.38 -0.92 25.43
CA MET A 323 26.52 -1.68 26.35
C MET A 323 27.19 -1.90 27.71
N LYS A 324 28.49 -2.24 27.72
CA LYS A 324 29.26 -2.38 28.97
C LYS A 324 29.36 -1.06 29.73
N LEU A 325 29.56 0.06 29.03
CA LEU A 325 29.63 1.39 29.63
C LEU A 325 28.31 1.77 30.30
N ASN A 326 27.17 1.49 29.65
CA ASN A 326 25.84 1.74 30.21
C ASN A 326 25.61 0.89 31.48
N THR A 327 25.97 -0.39 31.45
CA THR A 327 25.87 -1.28 32.62
C THR A 327 26.70 -0.76 33.79
N LEU A 328 27.91 -0.25 33.50
CA LEU A 328 28.77 0.35 34.52
C LEU A 328 28.17 1.64 35.08
N SER A 329 27.57 2.47 34.23
CA SER A 329 26.87 3.69 34.65
C SER A 329 25.69 3.38 35.58
N GLU A 330 24.90 2.35 35.27
CA GLU A 330 23.81 1.88 36.13
C GLU A 330 24.33 1.40 37.49
N SER A 331 25.41 0.62 37.48
CA SER A 331 26.06 0.14 38.71
C SER A 331 26.59 1.30 39.57
N PHE A 332 27.11 2.35 38.95
CA PHE A 332 27.57 3.55 39.65
C PHE A 332 26.41 4.29 40.32
N ASN A 333 25.28 4.46 39.62
CA ASN A 333 24.09 5.10 40.17
C ASN A 333 23.50 4.31 41.36
N GLU A 334 23.51 2.97 41.29
CA GLU A 334 23.13 2.13 42.44
C GLU A 334 24.07 2.35 43.63
N LEU A 335 25.37 2.45 43.37
CA LEU A 335 26.36 2.67 44.41
C LEU A 335 26.17 4.04 45.08
N GLU A 336 25.91 5.08 44.29
CA GLU A 336 25.59 6.43 44.76
C GLU A 336 24.34 6.43 45.64
N THR A 337 23.30 5.69 45.24
CA THR A 337 22.07 5.52 46.02
C THR A 337 22.37 4.84 47.37
N LYS A 338 23.10 3.72 47.35
CA LYS A 338 23.50 3.00 48.58
C LYS A 338 24.36 3.87 49.50
N LEU A 339 25.24 4.69 48.94
CA LEU A 339 26.07 5.62 49.71
C LEU A 339 25.20 6.69 50.39
N SER A 340 24.21 7.23 49.69
CA SER A 340 23.26 8.20 50.24
C SER A 340 22.42 7.59 51.37
N GLU A 341 21.94 6.35 51.20
CA GLU A 341 21.26 5.61 52.27
C GLU A 341 22.14 5.39 53.50
N LEU A 342 23.41 5.01 53.29
CA LEU A 342 24.37 4.84 54.38
C LEU A 342 24.61 6.17 55.10
N ASN A 343 24.80 7.26 54.35
CA ASN A 343 24.97 8.59 54.92
C ASN A 343 23.77 8.99 55.78
N ASN A 344 22.55 8.72 55.32
CA ASN A 344 21.33 8.96 56.11
C ASN A 344 21.27 8.10 57.38
N LYS A 345 21.77 6.86 57.35
CA LYS A 345 21.89 6.02 58.56
C LYS A 345 22.93 6.59 59.53
N VAL A 346 24.05 7.10 59.04
CA VAL A 346 25.09 7.75 59.85
C VAL A 346 24.54 9.00 60.53
N ILE A 347 23.83 9.87 59.80
CA ILE A 347 23.18 11.07 60.37
C ILE A 347 22.22 10.71 61.52
N LYS A 348 21.57 9.55 61.46
CA LYS A 348 20.68 9.08 62.55
C LYS A 348 21.43 8.58 63.79
N LEU A 349 22.73 8.32 63.69
CA LEU A 349 23.55 7.95 64.85
C LEU A 349 23.92 9.16 65.71
N ASP A 350 24.05 10.36 65.12
CA ASP A 350 24.35 11.60 65.86
C ASP A 350 23.40 11.85 67.05
N PRO A 351 22.06 11.82 66.89
CA PRO A 351 21.14 12.01 68.02
C PRO A 351 21.18 10.83 69.02
N ALA A 352 21.57 9.63 68.58
CA ALA A 352 21.76 8.50 69.51
C ALA A 352 23.01 8.72 70.37
N ILE A 353 24.09 9.27 69.79
CA ILE A 353 25.30 9.66 70.52
C ILE A 353 24.99 10.77 71.53
N GLU A 354 24.27 11.81 71.13
CA GLU A 354 23.83 12.87 72.06
C GLU A 354 23.04 12.30 73.24
N ARG A 355 22.12 11.37 72.96
CA ARG A 355 21.30 10.71 73.99
C ARG A 355 22.12 9.82 74.91
N ILE A 356 23.18 9.19 74.42
CA ILE A 356 24.16 8.48 75.27
C ILE A 356 24.86 9.49 76.18
N SER A 357 25.35 10.62 75.68
CA SER A 357 25.98 11.65 76.53
C SER A 357 25.03 12.24 77.58
N GLU A 358 23.75 12.42 77.25
CA GLU A 358 22.72 12.78 78.24
C GLU A 358 22.51 11.69 79.30
N LEU A 359 22.55 10.42 78.90
CA LEU A 359 22.44 9.31 79.83
C LEU A 359 23.68 9.21 80.71
N GLU A 360 24.89 9.38 80.17
CA GLU A 360 26.14 9.43 80.94
C GLU A 360 26.09 10.52 82.01
N THR A 361 25.66 11.73 81.67
CA THR A 361 25.50 12.82 82.65
C THR A 361 24.41 12.54 83.68
N LYS A 362 23.33 11.83 83.32
CA LYS A 362 22.32 11.36 84.29
C LYS A 362 22.88 10.27 85.21
N VAL A 363 23.68 9.36 84.67
CA VAL A 363 24.37 8.32 85.46
C VAL A 363 25.36 8.96 86.42
N GLU A 364 26.20 9.91 85.99
CA GLU A 364 27.07 10.68 86.91
C GLU A 364 26.27 11.38 88.03
N LYS A 365 25.10 11.94 87.71
CA LYS A 365 24.20 12.54 88.73
C LYS A 365 23.64 11.49 89.69
N LEU A 366 23.34 10.29 89.21
CA LEU A 366 22.90 9.15 90.04
C LEU A 366 24.05 8.57 90.86
N GLU A 367 25.28 8.55 90.35
CA GLU A 367 26.47 8.17 91.12
C GLU A 367 26.77 9.19 92.22
N LYS A 368 26.55 10.49 91.98
CA LYS A 368 26.59 11.53 93.03
C LYS A 368 25.40 11.48 94.00
N LEU A 369 24.36 10.71 93.70
CA LEU A 369 23.33 10.28 94.65
C LEU A 369 23.79 9.04 95.45
N GLU A 370 25.11 8.82 95.55
CA GLU A 370 25.73 8.07 96.63
C GLU A 370 24.99 8.43 97.92
N ILE A 371 24.27 7.45 98.44
CA ILE A 371 23.49 7.52 99.68
C ILE A 371 24.37 8.26 100.68
N ASP A 372 23.95 9.47 101.06
CA ASP A 372 24.60 10.33 102.06
C ASP A 372 25.02 9.42 103.23
N GLY A 373 26.27 8.96 103.23
CA GLY A 373 26.77 8.07 104.27
C GLY A 373 26.67 8.75 105.63
N SER A 374 26.64 10.09 105.60
CA SER A 374 26.24 11.00 106.68
C SER A 374 24.82 10.75 107.19
N LYS A 375 23.79 10.70 106.33
CA LYS A 375 22.40 10.40 106.71
C LYS A 375 22.23 8.96 107.19
N LEU A 376 22.89 7.99 106.57
CA LEU A 376 22.83 6.60 107.03
C LEU A 376 23.54 6.44 108.38
N SER A 377 24.67 7.12 108.58
CA SER A 377 25.38 7.20 109.87
C SER A 377 24.54 7.92 110.94
N GLU A 378 23.82 8.99 110.59
CA GLU A 378 22.90 9.69 111.48
C GLU A 378 21.71 8.81 111.89
N ILE A 379 21.09 8.09 110.94
CA ILE A 379 20.07 7.09 111.22
C ILE A 379 20.62 5.98 112.12
N SER A 380 21.82 5.46 111.82
CA SER A 380 22.47 4.41 112.62
C SER A 380 22.73 4.88 114.06
N ARG A 381 23.19 6.13 114.23
CA ARG A 381 23.40 6.75 115.54
C ARG A 381 22.08 6.98 116.29
N ASN A 382 21.01 7.33 115.58
CA ASN A 382 19.67 7.45 116.16
C ASN A 382 19.11 6.11 116.61
N ILE A 383 19.35 5.02 115.85
CA ILE A 383 18.99 3.66 116.26
C ILE A 383 19.76 3.26 117.51
N GLU A 384 21.05 3.55 117.58
CA GLU A 384 21.90 3.25 118.74
C GLU A 384 21.44 4.02 120.00
N ASN A 385 21.07 5.29 119.84
CA ASN A 385 20.45 6.09 120.90
C ASN A 385 19.10 5.51 121.36
N PHE A 386 18.24 5.08 120.43
CA PHE A 386 16.98 4.42 120.78
C PHE A 386 17.20 3.09 121.51
N SER A 387 18.19 2.30 121.10
CA SER A 387 18.55 1.06 121.79
C SER A 387 18.97 1.33 123.24
N SER A 388 19.81 2.34 123.46
CA SER A 388 20.20 2.78 124.81
C SER A 388 18.99 3.19 125.65
N PHE A 389 18.04 3.93 125.05
CA PHE A 389 16.80 4.33 125.72
C PHE A 389 15.91 3.13 126.09
N ILE A 390 15.86 2.11 125.23
CA ILE A 390 15.16 0.84 125.49
C ILE A 390 15.83 0.12 126.67
N ASP A 391 17.17 0.02 126.68
CA ASP A 391 17.92 -0.64 127.76
C ASP A 391 17.71 0.05 129.11
N GLU A 392 17.74 1.39 129.13
CA GLU A 392 17.46 2.18 130.34
C GLU A 392 16.02 1.96 130.83
N THR A 393 15.05 1.99 129.91
CA THR A 393 13.64 1.72 130.24
C THR A 393 13.46 0.29 130.77
N SER A 394 14.13 -0.69 130.19
CA SER A 394 14.11 -2.09 130.62
C SER A 394 14.70 -2.25 132.04
N SER A 395 15.83 -1.60 132.32
CA SER A 395 16.44 -1.56 133.66
C SER A 395 15.51 -0.90 134.69
N ASN A 396 14.82 0.16 134.31
CA ASN A 396 13.81 0.81 135.15
C ASN A 396 12.63 -0.12 135.45
N ILE A 397 12.15 -0.89 134.47
CA ILE A 397 11.13 -1.93 134.66
C ILE A 397 11.61 -3.02 135.62
N ASP A 398 12.85 -3.49 135.49
CA ASP A 398 13.44 -4.48 136.40
C ASP A 398 13.52 -3.98 137.84
N ASN A 399 13.88 -2.71 138.03
CA ASN A 399 13.88 -2.08 139.35
C ASN A 399 12.47 -1.93 139.92
N LEU A 400 11.48 -1.55 139.10
CA LEU A 400 10.07 -1.55 139.48
C LEU A 400 9.61 -2.95 139.90
N ASN A 401 9.96 -3.99 139.14
CA ASN A 401 9.65 -5.38 139.49
C ASN A 401 10.28 -5.81 140.82
N LYS A 402 11.54 -5.42 141.10
CA LYS A 402 12.18 -5.65 142.41
C LYS A 402 11.43 -4.94 143.53
N ASN A 403 10.98 -3.70 143.30
CA ASN A 403 10.22 -2.94 144.29
C ASN A 403 8.84 -3.56 144.54
N ILE A 404 8.15 -4.06 143.50
CA ILE A 404 6.90 -4.80 143.63
C ILE A 404 7.11 -6.06 144.47
N LYS A 405 8.16 -6.86 144.19
CA LYS A 405 8.50 -8.04 145.02
C LYS A 405 8.76 -7.68 146.48
N LYS A 406 9.44 -6.54 146.74
CA LYS A 406 9.60 -6.02 148.11
C LYS A 406 8.25 -5.65 148.72
N LEU A 407 7.35 -5.02 147.97
CA LEU A 407 6.01 -4.68 148.44
C LEU A 407 5.20 -5.93 148.78
N ASP A 408 5.22 -6.95 147.91
CA ASP A 408 4.58 -8.24 148.15
C ASP A 408 5.12 -8.91 149.42
N SER A 409 6.43 -8.89 149.63
CA SER A 409 7.03 -9.42 150.87
C SER A 409 6.59 -8.65 152.12
N LYS A 410 6.45 -7.31 152.02
CA LYS A 410 5.92 -6.48 153.11
C LYS A 410 4.44 -6.76 153.37
N ILE A 411 3.63 -6.95 152.33
CA ILE A 411 2.22 -7.33 152.42
C ILE A 411 2.11 -8.70 153.09
N TYR A 412 2.94 -9.67 152.70
CA TYR A 412 2.98 -10.99 153.31
C TYR A 412 3.30 -10.91 154.82
N ILE A 413 4.30 -10.11 155.21
CA ILE A 413 4.64 -9.84 156.62
C ILE A 413 3.46 -9.18 157.37
N LEU A 414 2.81 -8.18 156.77
CA LEU A 414 1.62 -7.53 157.34
C LEU A 414 0.45 -8.50 157.52
N THR A 415 0.27 -9.43 156.58
CA THR A 415 -0.76 -10.47 156.65
C THR A 415 -0.49 -11.44 157.81
N ILE A 416 0.78 -11.83 158.02
CA ILE A 416 1.21 -12.61 159.19
C ILE A 416 0.98 -11.83 160.49
N LEU A 417 1.37 -10.54 160.53
CA LEU A 417 1.19 -9.68 161.70
C LEU A 417 -0.29 -9.49 162.06
N ALA A 418 -1.16 -9.31 161.07
CA ALA A 418 -2.61 -9.24 161.26
C ALA A 418 -3.19 -10.57 161.76
N GLY A 419 -2.74 -11.71 161.22
CA GLY A 419 -3.11 -13.03 161.75
C GLY A 419 -2.64 -13.24 163.20
N SER A 420 -1.45 -12.75 163.53
CA SER A 420 -0.85 -12.85 164.87
C SER A 420 -1.58 -11.98 165.89
N SER A 421 -2.00 -10.76 165.51
CA SER A 421 -2.76 -9.86 166.38
C SER A 421 -4.18 -10.36 166.64
N ILE A 422 -4.81 -11.00 165.65
CA ILE A 422 -6.09 -11.71 165.85
C ILE A 422 -5.90 -12.89 166.82
N LEU A 423 -4.83 -13.67 166.68
CA LEU A 423 -4.52 -14.77 167.59
C LEU A 423 -4.24 -14.29 169.02
N LEU A 424 -3.47 -13.20 169.16
CA LEU A 424 -3.19 -12.55 170.45
C LEU A 424 -4.44 -11.96 171.09
N ALA A 425 -5.33 -11.33 170.31
CA ALA A 425 -6.63 -10.86 170.80
C ALA A 425 -7.50 -12.02 171.29
N PHE A 426 -7.48 -13.15 170.58
CA PHE A 426 -8.20 -14.36 170.97
C PHE A 426 -7.65 -14.99 172.26
N ILE A 427 -6.32 -15.08 172.39
CA ILE A 427 -5.65 -15.55 173.61
C ILE A 427 -5.94 -14.62 174.79
N SER A 428 -5.86 -13.31 174.58
CA SER A 428 -6.13 -12.29 175.62
C SER A 428 -7.59 -12.35 176.09
N PHE A 429 -8.54 -12.55 175.17
CA PHE A 429 -9.95 -12.76 175.48
C PHE A 429 -10.18 -14.05 176.28
N MET A 430 -9.51 -15.15 175.92
CA MET A 430 -9.61 -16.42 176.65
C MET A 430 -8.96 -16.35 178.05
N THR A 431 -7.85 -15.62 178.22
CA THR A 431 -7.25 -15.39 179.55
C THR A 431 -8.11 -14.51 180.44
N ALA A 432 -8.84 -13.53 179.88
CA ALA A 432 -9.76 -12.67 180.63
C ALA A 432 -11.06 -13.40 181.04
N LEU A 433 -11.34 -14.59 180.48
CA LEU A 433 -12.50 -15.40 180.83
C LEU A 433 -12.21 -16.44 181.92
N LEU A 434 -10.93 -16.59 182.33
CA LEU A 434 -10.46 -17.58 183.30
C LEU A 434 -10.00 -16.98 184.65
N PHE A 435 -10.13 -15.67 184.83
CA PHE A 435 -9.95 -14.93 186.09
C PHE A 435 -11.15 -14.01 186.30
#